data_AF-A0A6L9Y001-F1
#
_entry.id   AF-A0A6L9Y001-F1
#
_cell.length_a   1.000
_cell.length_b   1.000
_cell.length_c   1.000
_cell.angle_alpha   90.00
_cell.angle_beta   90.00
_cell.angle_gamma   90.00
#
_symmetry.space_group_name_H-M   'P 1'
#
loop_
_entity.id
_entity.type
_entity.pdbx_description
1 polymer ?
#
loop_
_entity_poly.entity_id
_entity_poly.type
_entity_poly.pdbx_seq_one_letter_code
_entity_poly.pdbx_strand_id
1 'polypeptide(L)'
;MQWWNDFVDWLLSPSASPAIFNAVVLAVAVIISGLLAAWIARGAIKGLLSRTDRQQKASAIAALVDAATEASVWNSLTPGEQVLSDRAVGQADILVRLLPIKGAGIAANWAGHQLAELKRSSATFGYQLDPAIAEFRDRLIEWQNNPSRARRIFQSDLERWRFENSDSERALLAQQDAWVAQQHHEQYAGTQAAQVPEPALRSEPVAASTAATAEERTDTAPTQRYTPVG
;
A
#
# COMPACT_ATOMS: atom_id res chain seq x y z
N MET A 1 -14.84 43.41 -60.36
CA MET A 1 -15.96 44.23 -59.87
C MET A 1 -17.28 43.76 -60.48
N GLN A 2 -17.39 43.65 -61.82
CA GLN A 2 -18.62 43.13 -62.49
C GLN A 2 -19.05 41.74 -62.02
N TRP A 3 -18.15 40.75 -61.98
CA TRP A 3 -18.49 39.39 -61.54
C TRP A 3 -19.08 39.30 -60.12
N TRP A 4 -18.68 40.22 -59.24
CA TRP A 4 -19.21 40.30 -57.87
C TRP A 4 -20.64 40.84 -57.86
N ASN A 5 -20.90 41.90 -58.65
CA ASN A 5 -22.24 42.44 -58.79
C ASN A 5 -23.19 41.45 -59.48
N ASP A 6 -22.73 40.77 -60.53
CA ASP A 6 -23.54 39.77 -61.26
C ASP A 6 -23.93 38.59 -60.35
N PHE A 7 -23.03 38.17 -59.45
CA PHE A 7 -23.30 37.16 -58.43
C PHE A 7 -24.34 37.65 -57.41
N VAL A 8 -24.18 38.86 -56.90
CA VAL A 8 -25.09 39.47 -55.92
C VAL A 8 -26.48 39.66 -56.53
N ASP A 9 -26.57 40.15 -57.77
CA ASP A 9 -27.84 40.34 -58.49
C ASP A 9 -28.55 39.02 -58.76
N TRP A 10 -27.80 37.97 -59.13
CA TRP A 10 -28.37 36.62 -59.24
C TRP A 10 -28.86 36.09 -57.89
N LEU A 11 -28.08 36.25 -56.83
CA LEU A 11 -28.42 35.75 -55.48
C LEU A 11 -29.68 36.41 -54.91
N LEU A 12 -29.90 37.69 -55.24
CA LEU A 12 -31.10 38.45 -54.87
C LEU A 12 -32.27 38.26 -55.84
N SER A 13 -32.05 37.58 -56.98
CA SER A 13 -33.08 37.35 -57.99
C SER A 13 -34.11 36.31 -57.54
N PRO A 14 -35.41 36.50 -57.85
CA PRO A 14 -36.45 35.51 -57.53
C PRO A 14 -36.20 34.11 -58.12
N SER A 15 -35.47 34.01 -59.23
CA SER A 15 -35.15 32.74 -59.89
C SER A 15 -34.11 31.90 -59.14
N ALA A 16 -33.30 32.51 -58.27
CA ALA A 16 -32.31 31.80 -57.45
C ALA A 16 -32.90 31.18 -56.17
N SER A 17 -34.14 31.55 -55.81
CA SER A 17 -34.81 31.10 -54.58
C SER A 17 -34.80 29.56 -54.40
N PRO A 18 -35.12 28.73 -55.41
CA PRO A 18 -35.07 27.27 -55.27
C PRO A 18 -33.66 26.73 -55.05
N ALA A 19 -32.65 27.33 -55.70
CA ALA A 19 -31.26 26.91 -55.56
C ALA A 19 -30.71 27.25 -54.17
N ILE A 20 -31.02 28.45 -53.66
CA ILE A 20 -30.65 28.90 -52.31
C ILE A 20 -31.33 28.01 -51.27
N PHE A 21 -32.63 27.70 -51.44
CA PHE A 21 -33.35 26.81 -50.53
C PHE A 21 -32.69 25.43 -50.46
N ASN A 22 -32.39 24.81 -51.61
CA ASN A 22 -31.71 23.51 -51.64
C ASN A 22 -30.32 23.55 -50.99
N ALA A 23 -29.56 24.62 -51.23
CA ALA A 23 -28.25 24.80 -50.59
C ALA A 23 -28.36 24.93 -49.06
N VAL A 24 -29.34 25.69 -48.57
CA VAL A 24 -29.61 25.83 -47.13
C VAL A 24 -30.05 24.50 -46.52
N VAL A 25 -30.96 23.77 -47.18
CA VAL A 25 -31.39 22.44 -46.72
C VAL A 25 -30.21 21.48 -46.64
N LEU A 26 -29.32 21.46 -47.64
CA LEU A 26 -28.12 20.63 -47.63
C LEU A 26 -27.18 21.04 -46.49
N ALA A 27 -26.94 22.33 -46.29
CA ALA A 27 -26.11 22.83 -45.20
C ALA A 27 -26.68 22.42 -43.83
N VAL A 28 -27.98 22.58 -43.62
CA VAL A 28 -28.67 22.17 -42.40
C VAL A 28 -28.59 20.65 -42.20
N ALA A 29 -28.80 19.86 -43.26
CA ALA A 29 -28.70 18.40 -43.20
C ALA A 29 -27.31 17.94 -42.79
N VAL A 30 -26.25 18.56 -43.33
CA VAL A 30 -24.86 18.29 -42.95
C VAL A 30 -24.60 18.66 -41.48
N ILE A 31 -25.07 19.84 -41.04
CA ILE A 31 -24.92 20.28 -39.64
C ILE A 31 -25.61 19.31 -38.68
N ILE A 32 -26.86 18.95 -38.96
CA ILE A 32 -27.64 18.02 -38.12
C ILE A 32 -26.96 16.63 -38.10
N SER A 33 -26.51 16.13 -39.25
CA SER A 33 -25.82 14.85 -39.34
C SER A 33 -24.53 14.85 -38.53
N GLY A 34 -23.74 15.93 -38.61
CA GLY A 34 -22.51 16.09 -37.83
C GLY A 34 -22.77 16.17 -36.32
N LEU A 35 -23.80 16.91 -35.90
CA LEU A 35 -24.20 16.99 -34.50
C LEU A 35 -24.65 15.63 -33.96
N LEU A 36 -25.47 14.90 -34.72
CA LEU A 36 -25.94 13.58 -34.34
C LEU A 36 -24.79 12.58 -34.23
N ALA A 37 -23.89 12.57 -35.21
CA ALA A 37 -22.69 11.73 -35.20
C ALA A 37 -21.80 12.03 -33.97
N ALA A 38 -21.55 13.31 -33.68
CA ALA A 38 -20.76 13.72 -32.52
C ALA A 38 -21.42 13.29 -31.19
N TRP A 39 -22.75 13.35 -31.11
CA TRP A 39 -23.47 12.95 -29.91
C TRP A 39 -23.38 11.44 -29.66
N ILE A 40 -23.56 10.62 -30.70
CA ILE A 40 -23.41 9.17 -30.64
C ILE A 40 -21.96 8.80 -30.26
N ALA A 41 -20.97 9.42 -30.90
CA ALA A 41 -19.56 9.19 -30.62
C ALA A 41 -19.22 9.48 -29.15
N ARG A 42 -19.71 10.60 -28.62
CA ARG A 42 -19.52 10.97 -27.21
C ARG A 42 -20.14 9.94 -26.26
N GLY A 43 -21.33 9.45 -26.59
CA GLY A 43 -22.00 8.39 -25.84
C GLY A 43 -21.20 7.08 -25.84
N ALA A 44 -20.70 6.67 -27.00
CA ALA A 44 -19.89 5.46 -27.16
C ALA A 44 -18.58 5.54 -26.35
N ILE A 45 -17.85 6.66 -26.45
CA ILE A 45 -16.59 6.87 -25.72
C ILE A 45 -16.82 6.83 -24.20
N LYS A 46 -17.86 7.52 -23.71
CA LYS A 46 -18.21 7.49 -22.28
C LYS A 46 -18.59 6.08 -21.82
N GLY A 47 -19.34 5.35 -22.63
CA GLY A 47 -19.70 3.96 -22.38
C GLY A 47 -18.48 3.05 -22.28
N LEU A 48 -17.57 3.15 -23.26
CA LEU A 48 -16.31 2.41 -23.28
C LEU A 48 -15.46 2.70 -22.05
N LEU A 49 -15.25 3.98 -21.71
CA LEU A 49 -14.46 4.35 -20.54
C LEU A 49 -15.06 3.79 -19.25
N SER A 50 -16.39 3.86 -19.09
CA SER A 50 -17.06 3.31 -17.91
C SER A 50 -16.95 1.78 -17.79
N ARG A 51 -16.86 1.06 -18.93
CA ARG A 51 -16.65 -0.39 -18.96
C ARG A 51 -15.20 -0.72 -18.60
N THR A 52 -14.23 -0.02 -19.20
CA THR A 52 -12.81 -0.17 -18.89
C THR A 52 -12.53 0.11 -17.42
N ASP A 53 -13.10 1.18 -16.85
CA ASP A 53 -12.95 1.51 -15.43
C ASP A 53 -13.49 0.39 -14.53
N ARG A 54 -14.67 -0.17 -14.86
CA ARG A 54 -15.25 -1.29 -14.09
C ARG A 54 -14.39 -2.55 -14.20
N GLN A 55 -13.87 -2.84 -15.39
CA GLN A 55 -12.99 -3.99 -15.65
C GLN A 55 -11.67 -3.86 -14.88
N GLN A 56 -11.00 -2.70 -14.92
CA GLN A 56 -9.76 -2.46 -14.18
C GLN A 56 -9.94 -2.64 -12.67
N LYS A 57 -11.06 -2.15 -12.12
CA LYS A 57 -11.38 -2.34 -10.70
C LYS A 57 -11.59 -3.81 -10.36
N ALA A 58 -12.36 -4.52 -11.18
CA ALA A 58 -12.60 -5.94 -10.98
C ALA A 58 -11.32 -6.77 -11.10
N SER A 59 -10.44 -6.48 -12.08
CA SER A 59 -9.19 -7.20 -12.26
C SER A 59 -8.21 -6.97 -11.11
N ALA A 60 -8.13 -5.74 -10.57
CA ALA A 60 -7.28 -5.45 -9.43
C ALA A 60 -7.75 -6.15 -8.14
N ILE A 61 -9.07 -6.20 -7.90
CA ILE A 61 -9.63 -6.95 -6.77
C ILE A 61 -9.42 -8.45 -6.95
N ALA A 62 -9.64 -8.97 -8.16
CA ALA A 62 -9.38 -10.38 -8.47
C ALA A 62 -7.91 -10.74 -8.23
N ALA A 63 -6.96 -9.90 -8.66
CA ALA A 63 -5.54 -10.10 -8.42
C ALA A 63 -5.17 -10.11 -6.92
N LEU A 64 -5.79 -9.24 -6.11
CA LEU A 64 -5.59 -9.28 -4.66
C LEU A 64 -6.15 -10.54 -4.01
N VAL A 65 -7.32 -10.99 -4.44
CA VAL A 65 -7.97 -12.19 -3.89
C VAL A 65 -7.20 -13.44 -4.27
N ASP A 66 -6.71 -13.52 -5.52
CA ASP A 66 -5.84 -14.59 -6.00
C ASP A 66 -4.54 -14.65 -5.17
N ALA A 67 -3.89 -13.49 -4.98
CA ALA A 67 -2.73 -13.36 -4.11
C ALA A 67 -3.02 -13.74 -2.64
N ALA A 68 -4.24 -13.50 -2.14
CA ALA A 68 -4.66 -13.92 -0.80
C ALA A 68 -4.79 -15.44 -0.69
N THR A 69 -5.31 -16.10 -1.72
CA THR A 69 -5.40 -17.56 -1.79
C THR A 69 -4.01 -18.17 -1.82
N GLU A 70 -3.07 -17.65 -2.61
CA GLU A 70 -1.69 -18.13 -2.58
C GLU A 70 -1.00 -17.86 -1.23
N ALA A 71 -1.22 -16.69 -0.64
CA ALA A 71 -0.67 -16.34 0.68
C ALA A 71 -1.17 -17.29 1.79
N SER A 72 -2.43 -17.73 1.74
CA SER A 72 -2.99 -18.66 2.72
C SER A 72 -2.36 -20.05 2.70
N VAL A 73 -1.73 -20.44 1.59
CA VAL A 73 -1.03 -21.73 1.45
C VAL A 73 0.49 -21.55 1.34
N TRP A 74 1.02 -20.36 1.63
CA TRP A 74 2.41 -20.01 1.36
C TRP A 74 3.42 -20.99 1.97
N ASN A 75 3.15 -21.51 3.18
CA ASN A 75 4.05 -22.45 3.85
C ASN A 75 4.05 -23.87 3.24
N SER A 76 3.06 -24.23 2.43
CA SER A 76 3.05 -25.51 1.69
C SER A 76 3.65 -25.41 0.29
N LEU A 77 3.92 -24.19 -0.20
CA LEU A 77 4.55 -23.93 -1.49
C LEU A 77 6.05 -24.24 -1.45
N THR A 78 6.60 -24.65 -2.60
CA THR A 78 8.05 -24.79 -2.77
C THR A 78 8.73 -23.41 -2.76
N PRO A 79 10.05 -23.32 -2.46
CA PRO A 79 10.76 -22.04 -2.43
C PRO A 79 10.65 -21.22 -3.73
N GLY A 80 10.58 -21.89 -4.89
CA GLY A 80 10.39 -21.21 -6.18
C GLY A 80 8.99 -20.59 -6.33
N GLU A 81 7.96 -21.32 -5.89
CA GLU A 81 6.57 -20.84 -5.90
C GLU A 81 6.35 -19.71 -4.89
N GLN A 82 7.03 -19.74 -3.73
CA GLN A 82 6.99 -18.66 -2.75
C GLN A 82 7.45 -17.32 -3.34
N VAL A 83 8.52 -17.32 -4.15
CA VAL A 83 9.01 -16.10 -4.82
C VAL A 83 8.01 -15.59 -5.85
N LEU A 84 7.35 -16.50 -6.59
CA LEU A 84 6.31 -16.12 -7.54
C LEU A 84 5.09 -15.54 -6.83
N SER A 85 4.70 -16.12 -5.70
CA SER A 85 3.60 -15.63 -4.89
C SER A 85 3.88 -14.24 -4.29
N ASP A 86 5.09 -14.03 -3.77
CA ASP A 86 5.50 -12.71 -3.28
C ASP A 86 5.52 -11.65 -4.40
N ARG A 87 5.88 -12.05 -5.64
CA ARG A 87 5.76 -11.18 -6.81
C ARG A 87 4.30 -10.90 -7.18
N ALA A 88 3.41 -11.89 -7.12
CA ALA A 88 1.99 -11.73 -7.39
C ALA A 88 1.34 -10.74 -6.41
N VAL A 89 1.67 -10.85 -5.13
CA VAL A 89 1.28 -9.88 -4.08
C VAL A 89 1.75 -8.47 -4.44
N GLY A 90 3.03 -8.31 -4.82
CA GLY A 90 3.59 -7.02 -5.22
C GLY A 90 2.91 -6.42 -6.46
N GLN A 91 2.59 -7.24 -7.47
CA GLN A 91 1.87 -6.81 -8.66
C GLN A 91 0.43 -6.38 -8.34
N ALA A 92 -0.27 -7.15 -7.50
CA ALA A 92 -1.62 -6.82 -7.07
C ALA A 92 -1.67 -5.50 -6.27
N ASP A 93 -0.70 -5.25 -5.37
CA ASP A 93 -0.59 -3.97 -4.64
C ASP A 93 -0.41 -2.78 -5.61
N ILE A 94 0.47 -2.91 -6.60
CA ILE A 94 0.68 -1.86 -7.62
C ILE A 94 -0.62 -1.59 -8.39
N LEU A 95 -1.31 -2.64 -8.86
CA LEU A 95 -2.58 -2.49 -9.58
C LEU A 95 -3.60 -1.71 -8.76
N VAL A 96 -3.72 -2.01 -7.46
CA VAL A 96 -4.66 -1.35 -6.56
C VAL A 96 -4.30 0.11 -6.36
N ARG A 97 -3.02 0.43 -6.16
CA ARG A 97 -2.56 1.82 -5.99
C ARG A 97 -2.78 2.68 -7.22
N LEU A 98 -2.74 2.08 -8.41
CA LEU A 98 -2.98 2.77 -9.68
C LEU A 98 -4.47 2.97 -9.98
N LEU A 99 -5.39 2.38 -9.21
CA LEU A 99 -6.81 2.57 -9.45
C LEU A 99 -7.25 4.01 -9.19
N PRO A 100 -8.10 4.58 -10.08
CA PRO A 100 -8.70 5.91 -9.88
C PRO A 100 -9.88 5.84 -8.89
N ILE A 101 -9.64 5.34 -7.68
CA ILE A 101 -10.61 5.23 -6.59
C ILE A 101 -10.11 5.97 -5.35
N LYS A 102 -11.02 6.66 -4.66
CA LYS A 102 -10.72 7.32 -3.39
C LYS A 102 -10.19 6.30 -2.36
N GLY A 103 -9.03 6.61 -1.79
CA GLY A 103 -8.44 5.76 -0.75
C GLY A 103 -7.76 4.50 -1.28
N ALA A 104 -7.47 4.39 -2.57
CA ALA A 104 -6.71 3.28 -3.16
C ALA A 104 -5.42 2.95 -2.39
N GLY A 105 -4.59 3.95 -2.06
CA GLY A 105 -3.38 3.71 -1.27
C GLY A 105 -3.63 3.20 0.14
N ILE A 106 -4.75 3.57 0.77
CA ILE A 106 -5.14 3.07 2.10
C ILE A 106 -5.63 1.64 1.99
N ALA A 107 -6.47 1.34 1.00
CA ALA A 107 -6.92 -0.01 0.72
C ALA A 107 -5.74 -0.95 0.41
N ALA A 108 -4.74 -0.46 -0.34
CA ALA A 108 -3.52 -1.19 -0.62
C ALA A 108 -2.71 -1.48 0.65
N ASN A 109 -2.51 -0.49 1.53
CA ASN A 109 -1.83 -0.71 2.81
C ASN A 109 -2.60 -1.69 3.72
N TRP A 110 -3.92 -1.56 3.78
CA TRP A 110 -4.78 -2.46 4.54
C TRP A 110 -4.71 -3.89 3.99
N ALA A 111 -4.76 -4.04 2.66
CA ALA A 111 -4.67 -5.33 2.01
C ALA A 111 -3.29 -5.96 2.21
N GLY A 112 -2.20 -5.19 2.12
CA GLY A 112 -0.85 -5.67 2.40
C GLY A 112 -0.70 -6.22 3.82
N HIS A 113 -1.33 -5.58 4.82
CA HIS A 113 -1.35 -6.09 6.19
C HIS A 113 -2.13 -7.41 6.30
N GLN A 114 -3.34 -7.48 5.73
CA GLN A 114 -4.14 -8.71 5.73
C GLN A 114 -3.45 -9.87 5.00
N LEU A 115 -2.78 -9.59 3.89
CA LEU A 115 -2.00 -10.60 3.16
C LEU A 115 -0.81 -11.11 3.98
N ALA A 116 -0.12 -10.22 4.70
CA ALA A 116 0.94 -10.62 5.61
C ALA A 116 0.41 -11.49 6.77
N GLU A 117 -0.78 -11.18 7.29
CA GLU A 117 -1.41 -11.98 8.34
C GLU A 117 -1.92 -13.34 7.82
N LEU A 118 -2.48 -13.39 6.62
CA LEU A 118 -2.82 -14.66 5.95
C LEU A 118 -1.56 -15.51 5.71
N LYS A 119 -0.48 -14.89 5.25
CA LYS A 119 0.83 -15.56 5.08
C LYS A 119 1.36 -16.10 6.41
N ARG A 120 1.28 -15.32 7.49
CA ARG A 120 1.71 -15.75 8.83
C ARG A 120 0.85 -16.91 9.37
N SER A 121 -0.46 -16.81 9.20
CA SER A 121 -1.42 -17.81 9.68
C SER A 121 -1.44 -19.09 8.83
N SER A 122 -0.93 -19.06 7.60
CA SER A 122 -0.79 -20.24 6.73
C SER A 122 -0.01 -21.38 7.38
N ALA A 123 1.00 -21.05 8.20
CA ALA A 123 1.83 -22.03 8.90
C ALA A 123 1.05 -22.78 9.99
N THR A 124 0.02 -22.16 10.56
CA THR A 124 -0.74 -22.69 11.70
C THR A 124 -2.09 -23.28 11.28
N PHE A 125 -2.77 -22.65 10.32
CA PHE A 125 -4.17 -22.93 10.02
C PHE A 125 -4.44 -23.49 8.62
N GLY A 126 -3.41 -23.68 7.78
CA GLY A 126 -3.46 -24.42 6.51
C GLY A 126 -4.72 -24.17 5.66
N TYR A 127 -5.74 -25.01 5.82
CA TYR A 127 -6.99 -24.98 5.03
C TYR A 127 -8.18 -24.26 5.70
N GLN A 128 -8.05 -23.78 6.94
CA GLN A 128 -9.14 -23.10 7.66
C GLN A 128 -9.20 -21.59 7.38
N LEU A 129 -8.45 -21.11 6.40
CA LEU A 129 -8.37 -19.69 6.04
C LEU A 129 -9.45 -19.25 5.03
N ASP A 130 -10.25 -20.17 4.51
CA ASP A 130 -11.35 -19.87 3.58
C ASP A 130 -12.30 -18.76 4.09
N PRO A 131 -12.73 -18.75 5.37
CA PRO A 131 -13.58 -17.69 5.89
C PRO A 131 -12.87 -16.33 5.92
N ALA A 132 -11.57 -16.31 6.23
CA ALA A 132 -10.78 -15.08 6.26
C ALA A 132 -10.58 -14.51 4.85
N ILE A 133 -10.36 -15.36 3.84
CA ILE A 133 -10.28 -14.97 2.43
C ILE A 133 -11.65 -14.43 1.95
N ALA A 134 -12.74 -15.07 2.35
CA ALA A 134 -14.10 -14.60 2.02
C ALA A 134 -14.36 -13.20 2.60
N GLU A 135 -14.04 -12.97 3.88
CA GLU A 135 -14.18 -11.64 4.49
C GLU A 135 -13.27 -10.60 3.79
N PHE A 136 -12.03 -10.97 3.49
CA PHE A 136 -11.10 -10.11 2.77
C PHE A 136 -11.66 -9.66 1.41
N ARG A 137 -12.16 -10.60 0.60
CA ARG A 137 -12.83 -10.33 -0.66
C ARG A 137 -14.03 -9.41 -0.46
N ASP A 138 -14.90 -9.73 0.49
CA ASP A 138 -16.15 -9.01 0.70
C ASP A 138 -15.90 -7.55 1.13
N ARG A 139 -14.85 -7.30 1.94
CA ARG A 139 -14.39 -5.95 2.28
C ARG A 139 -13.83 -5.19 1.08
N LEU A 140 -13.13 -5.85 0.17
CA LEU A 140 -12.66 -5.23 -1.09
C LEU A 140 -13.83 -4.88 -2.02
N ILE A 141 -14.84 -5.75 -2.10
CA ILE A 141 -16.08 -5.48 -2.87
C ILE A 141 -16.84 -4.30 -2.25
N GLU A 142 -16.96 -4.25 -0.93
CA GLU A 142 -17.58 -3.12 -0.24
C GLU A 142 -16.80 -1.82 -0.48
N TRP A 143 -15.46 -1.87 -0.51
CA TRP A 143 -14.66 -0.72 -0.89
C TRP A 143 -14.86 -0.30 -2.35
N GLN A 144 -15.00 -1.24 -3.28
CA GLN A 144 -15.31 -0.94 -4.67
C GLN A 144 -16.64 -0.19 -4.82
N ASN A 145 -17.65 -0.61 -4.04
CA ASN A 145 -19.01 -0.05 -4.08
C ASN A 145 -19.09 1.29 -3.32
N ASN A 146 -18.50 1.37 -2.13
CA ASN A 146 -18.58 2.49 -1.20
C ASN A 146 -17.20 2.96 -0.71
N PRO A 147 -16.34 3.51 -1.60
CA PRO A 147 -14.93 3.75 -1.29
C PRO A 147 -14.72 4.76 -0.16
N SER A 148 -15.59 5.76 -0.03
CA SER A 148 -15.51 6.76 1.04
C SER A 148 -15.75 6.15 2.43
N ARG A 149 -16.69 5.20 2.52
CA ARG A 149 -17.04 4.53 3.78
C ARG A 149 -15.98 3.51 4.14
N ALA A 150 -15.65 2.62 3.21
CA ALA A 150 -14.65 1.58 3.42
C ALA A 150 -13.26 2.16 3.72
N ARG A 151 -12.88 3.29 3.11
CA ARG A 151 -11.65 4.01 3.46
C ARG A 151 -11.56 4.30 4.96
N ARG A 152 -12.65 4.76 5.59
CA ARG A 152 -12.66 5.06 7.03
C ARG A 152 -12.46 3.80 7.87
N ILE A 153 -13.11 2.70 7.47
CA ILE A 153 -12.96 1.39 8.12
C ILE A 153 -11.51 0.89 8.00
N PHE A 154 -10.93 0.96 6.81
CA PHE A 154 -9.53 0.57 6.59
C PHE A 154 -8.55 1.45 7.38
N GLN A 155 -8.81 2.76 7.46
CA GLN A 155 -8.01 3.65 8.31
C GLN A 155 -8.10 3.25 9.78
N SER A 156 -9.31 3.00 10.30
CA SER A 156 -9.47 2.57 11.69
C SER A 156 -8.83 1.21 11.98
N ASP A 157 -8.88 0.28 11.03
CA ASP A 157 -8.20 -1.03 11.16
C ASP A 157 -6.68 -0.85 11.19
N LEU A 158 -6.12 -0.05 10.27
CA LEU A 158 -4.69 0.26 10.23
C LEU A 158 -4.22 0.97 11.51
N GLU A 159 -5.01 1.89 12.03
CA GLU A 159 -4.73 2.57 13.30
C GLU A 159 -4.76 1.55 14.46
N ARG A 160 -5.78 0.69 14.52
CA ARG A 160 -5.88 -0.37 15.54
C ARG A 160 -4.66 -1.27 15.53
N TRP A 161 -4.25 -1.79 14.38
CA TRP A 161 -3.07 -2.65 14.25
C TRP A 161 -1.78 -1.93 14.63
N ARG A 162 -1.66 -0.64 14.33
CA ARG A 162 -0.50 0.16 14.75
C ARG A 162 -0.40 0.23 16.28
N PHE A 163 -1.53 0.39 16.98
CA PHE A 163 -1.55 0.40 18.43
C PHE A 163 -1.24 -0.99 19.01
N GLU A 164 -1.87 -2.05 18.50
CA GLU A 164 -1.62 -3.45 18.90
C GLU A 164 -0.13 -3.83 18.78
N ASN A 165 0.51 -3.47 17.65
CA ASN A 165 1.94 -3.71 17.45
C ASN A 165 2.79 -2.94 18.47
N SER A 166 2.47 -1.66 18.74
CA SER A 166 3.22 -0.85 19.71
C SER A 166 3.11 -1.35 21.15
N ASP A 167 1.98 -1.97 21.51
CA ASP A 167 1.80 -2.58 22.83
C ASP A 167 2.58 -3.89 22.92
N SER A 168 2.56 -4.71 21.86
CA SER A 168 3.33 -5.95 21.79
C SER A 168 4.84 -5.71 21.88
N GLU A 169 5.35 -4.69 21.19
CA GLU A 169 6.78 -4.31 21.22
C GLU A 169 7.20 -3.85 22.61
N ARG A 170 6.37 -3.03 23.27
CA ARG A 170 6.61 -2.62 24.67
C ARG A 170 6.63 -3.81 25.62
N ALA A 171 5.75 -4.79 25.44
CA ALA A 171 5.73 -6.00 26.26
C ALA A 171 7.00 -6.85 26.05
N LEU A 172 7.47 -7.00 24.81
CA LEU A 172 8.71 -7.73 24.51
C LEU A 172 9.95 -7.04 25.12
N LEU A 173 10.04 -5.72 25.05
CA LEU A 173 11.11 -4.96 25.69
C LEU A 173 11.09 -5.14 27.22
N ALA A 174 9.91 -5.03 27.84
CA ALA A 174 9.78 -5.26 29.29
C ALA A 174 10.16 -6.69 29.69
N GLN A 175 9.86 -7.69 28.85
CA GLN A 175 10.25 -9.07 29.10
C GLN A 175 11.75 -9.28 28.95
N GLN A 176 12.39 -8.62 27.98
CA GLN A 176 13.84 -8.60 27.84
C GLN A 176 14.51 -7.96 29.07
N ASP A 177 14.02 -6.80 29.53
CA ASP A 177 14.54 -6.12 30.72
C ASP A 177 14.40 -6.99 31.98
N ALA A 178 13.25 -7.67 32.15
CA ALA A 178 13.03 -8.58 33.26
C ALA A 178 13.97 -9.80 33.22
N TRP A 179 14.23 -10.34 32.02
CA TRP A 179 15.17 -11.44 31.84
C TRP A 179 16.62 -11.01 32.14
N VAL A 180 17.02 -9.84 31.67
CA VAL A 180 18.33 -9.24 31.99
C VAL A 180 18.46 -9.00 33.50
N ALA A 181 17.43 -8.48 34.15
CA ALA A 181 17.41 -8.27 35.60
C ALA A 181 17.52 -9.60 36.39
N GLN A 182 16.88 -10.67 35.93
CA GLN A 182 17.01 -12.01 36.53
C GLN A 182 18.43 -12.56 36.38
N GLN A 183 19.03 -12.46 35.18
CA GLN A 183 20.41 -12.87 34.95
C GLN A 183 21.41 -12.11 35.83
N HIS A 184 21.25 -10.79 35.97
CA HIS A 184 22.07 -10.00 36.90
C HIS A 184 21.86 -10.45 38.35
N HIS A 185 20.61 -10.68 38.78
CA HIS A 185 20.32 -11.13 40.13
C HIS A 185 20.97 -12.49 40.43
N GLU A 186 20.93 -13.44 39.50
CA GLU A 186 21.55 -14.76 39.63
C GLU A 186 23.09 -14.68 39.68
N GLN A 187 23.71 -13.83 38.85
CA GLN A 187 25.16 -13.63 38.82
C GLN A 187 25.68 -12.96 40.11
N TYR A 188 24.92 -12.04 40.69
CA TYR A 188 25.33 -11.34 41.92
C TYR A 188 24.86 -12.02 43.21
N ALA A 189 23.81 -12.86 43.20
CA ALA A 189 23.39 -13.66 44.35
C ALA A 189 24.45 -14.71 44.75
N GLY A 190 25.16 -15.30 43.77
CA GLY A 190 26.30 -16.18 44.04
C GLY A 190 27.54 -15.47 44.59
N THR A 191 27.65 -14.15 44.37
CA THR A 191 28.79 -13.34 44.86
C THR A 191 28.52 -12.75 46.25
N GLN A 192 27.25 -12.52 46.60
CA GLN A 192 26.87 -11.93 47.89
C GLN A 192 26.83 -12.96 49.05
N ALA A 193 26.68 -14.26 48.76
CA ALA A 193 26.81 -15.31 49.77
C ALA A 193 28.27 -15.58 50.21
N ALA A 194 29.26 -15.01 49.50
CA ALA A 194 30.69 -15.16 49.81
C ALA A 194 31.32 -13.93 50.50
N GLN A 195 30.52 -12.90 50.82
CA GLN A 195 31.00 -11.74 51.57
C GLN A 195 30.13 -11.50 52.79
N VAL A 196 30.37 -12.28 53.84
CA VAL A 196 30.25 -11.79 55.22
C VAL A 196 31.63 -11.21 55.57
N PRO A 197 31.84 -9.88 55.57
CA PRO A 197 33.04 -9.31 56.12
C PRO A 197 32.91 -9.32 57.64
N GLU A 198 33.69 -10.20 58.27
CA GLU A 198 33.98 -10.14 59.70
C GLU A 198 34.63 -8.78 60.05
N PRO A 199 34.19 -8.08 61.11
CA PRO A 199 34.68 -6.74 61.41
C PRO A 199 36.06 -6.82 62.08
N ALA A 200 37.12 -6.79 61.28
CA ALA A 200 38.47 -6.61 61.79
C ALA A 200 38.77 -5.11 61.97
N LEU A 201 38.67 -4.64 63.21
CA LEU A 201 39.22 -3.36 63.66
C LEU A 201 40.71 -3.28 63.29
N ARG A 202 41.08 -2.36 62.39
CA ARG A 202 42.46 -1.88 62.29
C ARG A 202 42.51 -0.42 61.89
N SER A 203 43.01 0.36 62.83
CA SER A 203 43.19 1.81 62.77
C SER A 203 44.18 2.23 61.67
N GLU A 204 43.82 3.36 61.06
CA GLU A 204 44.51 4.32 60.19
C GLU A 204 46.02 4.59 60.45
N PRO A 205 46.80 5.22 59.51
CA PRO A 205 46.42 6.50 58.89
C PRO A 205 46.80 6.82 57.43
N VAL A 206 45.93 7.64 56.84
CA VAL A 206 46.13 8.80 55.96
C VAL A 206 47.47 8.96 55.22
N ALA A 207 47.39 8.95 53.89
CA ALA A 207 48.17 9.85 53.04
C ALA A 207 47.32 10.28 51.83
N ALA A 208 47.04 11.58 51.76
CA ALA A 208 46.36 12.24 50.67
C ALA A 208 47.34 12.52 49.52
N SER A 209 46.94 12.25 48.27
CA SER A 209 47.46 12.95 47.09
C SER A 209 46.44 12.97 45.95
N THR A 210 45.62 14.01 46.01
CA THR A 210 45.14 14.92 44.96
C THR A 210 45.38 14.60 43.46
N ALA A 211 44.26 14.63 42.72
CA ALA A 211 44.05 15.16 41.34
C ALA A 211 44.74 14.42 40.17
N ALA A 212 44.24 14.38 38.92
CA ALA A 212 43.11 14.97 38.20
C ALA A 212 43.10 14.26 36.82
N THR A 213 41.95 13.79 36.31
CA THR A 213 41.22 14.38 35.17
C THR A 213 41.41 13.66 33.82
N ALA A 214 40.26 13.44 33.18
CA ALA A 214 39.97 13.27 31.75
C ALA A 214 40.40 11.95 31.08
N GLU A 215 39.40 11.16 30.64
CA GLU A 215 39.02 10.95 29.23
C GLU A 215 40.00 9.94 28.58
N GLU A 216 39.60 8.89 27.87
CA GLU A 216 38.65 8.87 26.77
C GLU A 216 38.59 7.42 26.23
N ARG A 217 37.43 7.03 25.69
CA ARG A 217 37.27 6.04 24.61
C ARG A 217 37.73 4.59 24.83
N THR A 218 36.72 3.74 25.00
CA THR A 218 36.45 2.60 24.09
C THR A 218 37.01 2.83 22.68
N ASP A 219 37.79 1.90 22.14
CA ASP A 219 37.22 1.02 21.12
C ASP A 219 38.08 -0.21 20.82
N THR A 220 37.34 -1.25 20.56
CA THR A 220 37.66 -2.58 20.11
C THR A 220 38.27 -2.60 18.72
N ALA A 221 39.12 -3.60 18.51
CA ALA A 221 39.80 -3.94 17.27
C ALA A 221 38.82 -4.46 16.17
N PRO A 222 39.29 -4.80 14.96
CA PRO A 222 39.05 -3.99 13.77
C PRO A 222 38.11 -4.65 12.75
N THR A 223 37.47 -3.78 11.97
CA THR A 223 36.73 -4.03 10.74
C THR A 223 37.45 -5.00 9.79
N GLN A 224 36.86 -6.16 9.53
CA GLN A 224 37.21 -6.97 8.35
C GLN A 224 36.64 -6.30 7.09
N ARG A 225 37.55 -5.96 6.17
CA ARG A 225 37.25 -5.48 4.82
C ARG A 225 36.83 -6.65 3.93
N TYR A 226 35.69 -6.49 3.27
CA TYR A 226 35.27 -7.29 2.12
C TYR A 226 35.97 -6.80 0.85
N THR A 227 36.67 -7.70 0.17
CA THR A 227 37.26 -7.51 -1.17
C THR A 227 36.40 -8.26 -2.19
N PRO A 228 35.89 -7.63 -3.26
CA PRO A 228 35.32 -8.36 -4.39
C PRO A 228 36.43 -8.81 -5.35
N VAL A 229 36.35 -10.06 -5.79
CA VAL A 229 37.21 -10.64 -6.85
C VAL A 229 36.31 -11.13 -7.97
N GLY A 230 36.62 -10.70 -9.20
CA GLY A 230 36.36 -11.42 -10.45
C GLY A 230 35.02 -11.19 -11.12
#